data_AF-A0A5M3N617-F1
#
_entry.id   AF-A0A5M3N617-F1
#
_cell.length_a   1.000
_cell.length_b   1.000
_cell.length_c   1.000
_cell.angle_alpha   90.00
_cell.angle_beta   90.00
_cell.angle_gamma   90.00
#
_symmetry.space_group_name_H-M   'P 1'
#
loop_
_entity.id
_entity.type
_entity.pdbx_description
1 polymer ?
#
loop_
_entity_poly.entity_id
_entity_poly.type
_entity_poly.pdbx_seq_one_letter_code
_entity_poly.pdbx_strand_id
1 'polypeptide(L)'
;MAARAKAQMQAVQQTTKETVTSESIELPEIRSEYSDSEDEDRAPTYDRPDWAQSPELLEALRNQRNVDPDDIFGPIRPLRMEELFRTRQSRFRARTSSANWSGADRLTAEEEREYARRMGFR
;
A
#
# COMPACT_ATOMS: atom_id res chain seq x y z
N MET A 1 -45.22 26.79 -5.02
CA MET A 1 -44.50 25.63 -5.63
C MET A 1 -43.12 25.97 -6.22
N ALA A 2 -42.58 27.19 -6.07
CA ALA A 2 -41.28 27.56 -6.67
C ALA A 2 -40.04 27.19 -5.81
N ALA A 3 -40.19 27.06 -4.49
CA ALA A 3 -39.07 26.78 -3.59
C ALA A 3 -38.51 25.34 -3.71
N ARG A 4 -39.37 24.38 -4.04
CA ARG A 4 -38.97 22.97 -4.18
C ARG A 4 -38.19 22.70 -5.47
N ALA A 5 -38.49 23.43 -6.54
CA ALA A 5 -37.75 23.37 -7.81
C ALA A 5 -36.31 23.91 -7.65
N LYS A 6 -36.13 25.00 -6.88
CA LYS A 6 -34.80 25.56 -6.59
C LYS A 6 -33.92 24.63 -5.76
N ALA A 7 -34.51 23.93 -4.78
CA ALA A 7 -33.79 22.95 -3.96
C ALA A 7 -33.32 21.72 -4.77
N GLN A 8 -34.10 21.27 -5.75
CA GLN A 8 -33.71 20.18 -6.64
C GLN A 8 -32.57 20.59 -7.59
N MET A 9 -32.56 21.85 -8.06
CA MET A 9 -31.48 22.35 -8.92
C MET A 9 -30.14 22.51 -8.17
N GLN A 10 -30.18 22.87 -6.88
CA GLN A 10 -28.97 22.96 -6.05
C GLN A 10 -28.40 21.58 -5.67
N ALA A 11 -29.26 20.57 -5.46
CA ALA A 11 -28.81 19.21 -5.17
C ALA A 11 -28.11 18.54 -6.37
N VAL A 12 -28.54 18.83 -7.60
CA VAL A 12 -27.91 18.32 -8.84
C VAL A 12 -26.53 18.95 -9.07
N GLN A 13 -26.32 20.18 -8.61
CA GLN A 13 -25.05 20.90 -8.77
C GLN A 13 -23.96 20.43 -7.78
N GLN A 14 -24.32 19.68 -6.73
CA GLN A 14 -23.39 19.17 -5.73
C GLN A 14 -22.78 17.80 -6.07
N THR A 15 -23.27 17.12 -7.12
CA THR A 15 -22.83 15.76 -7.50
C THR A 15 -21.87 15.70 -8.68
N THR A 16 -21.46 16.82 -9.26
CA THR A 16 -20.41 16.85 -10.30
C THR A 16 -19.03 17.01 -9.68
N LYS A 17 -18.61 16.05 -8.85
CA LYS A 17 -17.18 15.80 -8.69
C LYS A 17 -16.76 15.05 -9.94
N GLU A 18 -16.18 15.79 -10.87
CA GLU A 18 -15.65 15.28 -12.13
C GLU A 18 -14.82 14.03 -11.84
N THR A 19 -15.30 12.88 -12.31
CA THR A 19 -14.52 11.65 -12.34
C THR A 19 -13.44 11.84 -13.37
N VAL A 20 -12.27 12.32 -12.95
CA VAL A 20 -11.08 12.39 -13.80
C VAL A 20 -10.81 10.98 -14.31
N THR A 21 -10.89 10.80 -15.63
CA THR A 21 -10.52 9.55 -16.30
C THR A 21 -9.10 9.18 -15.89
N SER A 22 -8.88 7.93 -15.48
CA SER A 22 -7.58 7.49 -14.95
C SER A 22 -6.41 7.73 -15.91
N GLU A 23 -6.68 7.78 -17.21
CA GLU A 23 -5.71 8.07 -18.28
C GLU A 23 -5.34 9.55 -18.39
N SER A 24 -6.07 10.45 -17.71
CA SER A 24 -5.86 11.91 -17.70
C SER A 24 -5.21 12.39 -16.39
N ILE A 25 -4.87 11.46 -15.49
CA ILE A 25 -4.12 11.77 -14.26
C ILE A 25 -2.64 11.76 -14.63
N GLU A 26 -2.09 12.93 -14.91
CA GLU A 26 -0.64 13.11 -14.97
C GLU A 26 -0.09 12.95 -13.56
N LEU A 27 0.40 11.74 -13.25
CA LEU A 27 1.14 11.50 -12.02
C LEU A 27 2.48 12.24 -12.13
N PRO A 28 2.92 12.92 -11.05
CA PRO A 28 4.26 13.48 -11.03
C PRO A 28 5.29 12.37 -11.26
N GLU A 29 6.36 12.70 -11.99
CA GLU A 29 7.45 11.76 -12.20
C GLU A 29 7.96 11.25 -10.85
N ILE A 30 7.93 9.93 -10.69
CA ILE A 30 8.44 9.26 -9.50
C ILE A 30 9.96 9.41 -9.56
N ARG A 31 10.54 10.03 -8.53
CA ARG A 31 12.01 10.04 -8.35
C ARG A 31 12.46 8.62 -8.05
N SER A 32 12.68 7.83 -9.09
CA SER A 32 13.38 6.55 -8.95
C SER A 32 14.86 6.85 -8.78
N GLU A 33 15.53 6.15 -7.87
CA GLU A 33 16.99 6.16 -7.68
C GLU A 33 17.79 5.79 -8.96
N TYR A 34 17.10 5.39 -10.03
CA TYR A 34 17.65 5.10 -11.35
C TYR A 34 17.46 6.24 -12.36
N SER A 35 16.81 7.35 -11.99
CA SER A 35 16.54 8.48 -12.87
C SER A 35 17.52 9.61 -12.60
N ASP A 36 18.60 9.58 -13.38
CA ASP A 36 19.59 10.63 -13.60
C ASP A 36 20.47 11.06 -12.41
N SER A 37 21.76 10.76 -12.53
CA SER A 37 22.84 11.07 -11.58
C SER A 37 23.09 12.58 -11.37
N GLU A 38 22.40 13.45 -12.11
CA GLU A 38 22.53 14.91 -11.99
C GLU A 38 21.58 15.52 -10.94
N ASP A 39 20.63 14.75 -10.37
CA ASP A 39 19.64 15.26 -9.38
C ASP A 39 19.98 14.86 -7.92
N GLU A 40 21.15 14.26 -7.66
CA GLU A 40 21.63 13.89 -6.31
C GLU A 40 21.85 15.11 -5.38
N ASP A 41 22.17 16.28 -5.95
CA ASP A 41 22.40 17.53 -5.21
C ASP A 41 21.11 18.34 -4.97
N ARG A 42 19.95 17.87 -5.45
CA ARG A 42 18.69 18.59 -5.29
C ARG A 42 18.09 18.32 -3.92
N ALA A 43 17.89 19.41 -3.15
CA ALA A 43 17.27 19.34 -1.84
C ALA A 43 15.96 18.53 -1.88
N PRO A 44 15.76 17.57 -0.95
CA PRO A 44 14.55 16.77 -0.90
C PRO A 44 13.34 17.69 -0.80
N THR A 45 12.38 17.54 -1.71
CA THR A 45 11.18 18.40 -1.76
C THR A 45 10.15 18.02 -0.69
N TYR A 46 10.41 16.94 0.05
CA TYR A 46 9.59 16.49 1.15
C TYR A 46 10.33 16.70 2.46
N ASP A 47 9.80 17.58 3.31
CA ASP A 47 10.24 17.74 4.68
C ASP A 47 9.86 16.47 5.45
N ARG A 48 10.87 15.65 5.77
CA ARG A 48 10.65 14.43 6.54
C ARG A 48 10.15 14.80 7.94
N PRO A 49 9.07 14.21 8.45
CA PRO A 49 8.60 14.47 9.80
C PRO A 49 9.61 13.95 10.83
N ASP A 50 9.62 14.53 12.03
CA ASP A 50 10.61 14.26 13.08
C ASP A 50 10.70 12.77 13.45
N TRP A 51 9.55 12.07 13.50
CA TRP A 51 9.50 10.62 13.79
C TRP A 51 10.23 9.75 12.75
N ALA A 52 10.42 10.27 11.54
CA ALA A 52 11.14 9.63 10.44
C ALA A 52 12.61 10.08 10.36
N GLN A 53 13.09 10.85 11.34
CA GLN A 53 14.46 11.34 11.44
C GLN A 53 15.15 10.84 12.71
N SER A 54 16.48 10.78 12.69
CA SER A 54 17.27 10.53 13.91
C SER A 54 17.23 11.76 14.81
N PRO A 55 17.08 11.63 16.14
CA PRO A 55 17.19 10.41 16.95
C PRO A 55 15.87 9.64 17.18
N GLU A 56 14.72 10.24 16.88
CA GLU A 56 13.39 9.69 17.22
C GLU A 56 13.10 8.37 16.51
N LEU A 57 13.44 8.29 15.22
CA LEU A 57 13.32 7.05 14.44
C LEU A 57 14.09 5.89 15.09
N LEU A 58 15.28 6.16 15.62
CA LEU A 58 16.12 5.14 16.23
C LEU A 58 15.54 4.64 17.56
N GLU A 59 14.92 5.52 18.34
CA GLU A 59 14.16 5.13 19.53
C GLU A 59 12.92 4.30 19.16
N ALA A 60 12.15 4.73 18.15
CA ALA A 60 11.00 4.00 17.66
C ALA A 60 11.37 2.58 17.18
N LEU A 61 12.44 2.44 16.39
CA LEU A 61 12.93 1.15 15.90
C LEU A 61 13.40 0.24 17.05
N ARG A 62 14.07 0.80 18.08
CA ARG A 62 14.47 0.04 19.28
C ARG A 62 13.27 -0.52 20.02
N ASN A 63 12.17 0.24 20.10
CA ASN A 63 10.94 -0.18 20.74
C ASN A 63 10.18 -1.23 19.90
N GLN A 64 10.17 -1.08 18.57
CA GLN A 64 9.48 -1.98 17.63
C GLN A 64 10.17 -3.34 17.47
N ARG A 65 11.47 -3.46 17.74
CA ARG A 65 12.27 -4.66 17.40
C ARG A 65 11.75 -6.00 17.97
N ASN A 66 11.04 -5.96 19.11
CA ASN A 66 10.55 -7.13 19.83
C ASN A 66 9.03 -7.33 19.70
N VAL A 67 8.38 -6.53 18.86
CA VAL A 67 6.93 -6.58 18.66
C VAL A 67 6.63 -7.57 17.54
N ASP A 68 5.76 -8.53 17.81
CA ASP A 68 5.33 -9.49 16.81
C ASP A 68 4.40 -8.80 15.79
N PRO A 69 4.74 -8.76 14.49
CA PRO A 69 3.86 -8.20 13.47
C PRO A 69 2.56 -9.01 13.29
N ASP A 70 2.57 -10.31 13.56
CA ASP A 70 1.39 -11.17 13.38
C ASP A 70 0.30 -10.84 14.42
N ASP A 71 0.67 -10.38 15.62
CA ASP A 71 -0.27 -9.90 16.64
C ASP A 71 -0.99 -8.61 16.22
N ILE A 72 -0.35 -7.78 15.39
CA ILE A 72 -0.88 -6.49 14.96
C ILE A 72 -1.67 -6.62 13.66
N PHE A 73 -1.08 -7.26 12.66
CA PHE A 73 -1.62 -7.31 11.29
C PHE A 73 -2.34 -8.63 10.98
N GLY A 74 -2.05 -9.69 11.74
CA GLY A 74 -2.53 -11.02 11.46
C GLY A 74 -1.89 -11.66 10.23
N PRO A 75 -2.28 -12.91 9.91
CA PRO A 75 -1.72 -13.64 8.79
C PRO A 75 -2.07 -12.99 7.45
N ILE A 76 -1.09 -12.95 6.55
CA ILE A 76 -1.26 -12.43 5.19
C ILE A 76 -2.27 -13.31 4.44
N ARG A 77 -3.44 -12.74 4.12
CA ARG A 77 -4.49 -13.44 3.38
C ARG A 77 -4.12 -13.57 1.90
N PRO A 78 -4.59 -14.64 1.22
CA PRO A 78 -4.41 -14.76 -0.22
C PRO A 78 -5.01 -13.56 -0.97
N LEU A 79 -4.23 -13.00 -1.90
CA LEU A 79 -4.66 -11.86 -2.70
C LEU A 79 -5.74 -12.29 -3.70
N ARG A 80 -6.90 -11.63 -3.65
CA ARG A 80 -7.99 -11.80 -4.60
C ARG A 80 -8.02 -10.63 -5.55
N MET A 81 -7.59 -10.86 -6.79
CA MET A 81 -7.48 -9.81 -7.79
C MET A 81 -8.85 -9.23 -8.18
N GLU A 82 -9.90 -10.03 -8.01
CA GLU A 82 -11.30 -9.68 -8.23
C GLU A 82 -11.80 -8.61 -7.27
N GLU A 83 -11.26 -8.58 -6.05
CA GLU A 83 -11.63 -7.61 -5.02
C GLU A 83 -10.90 -6.28 -5.22
N LEU A 84 -9.67 -6.32 -5.75
CA LEU A 84 -8.85 -5.14 -6.00
C LEU A 84 -9.23 -4.40 -7.29
N PHE A 85 -9.45 -5.14 -8.37
CA PHE A 85 -9.75 -4.56 -9.67
C PHE A 85 -11.23 -4.76 -9.98
N ARG A 86 -11.98 -3.66 -10.03
CA ARG A 86 -13.38 -3.63 -10.49
C ARG A 86 -13.47 -3.80 -12.02
N THR A 87 -12.64 -4.66 -12.62
CA THR A 87 -12.60 -4.92 -14.06
C THR A 87 -12.97 -6.38 -14.34
N ARG A 88 -13.44 -6.65 -15.56
CA ARG A 88 -13.85 -8.01 -15.95
C ARG A 88 -12.60 -8.91 -16.03
N GLN A 89 -12.70 -10.07 -15.39
CA GLN A 89 -11.78 -11.23 -15.28
C GLN A 89 -10.87 -11.54 -16.48
N SER A 90 -11.19 -11.06 -17.67
CA SER A 90 -10.54 -11.39 -18.94
C SER A 90 -9.11 -10.87 -19.11
N ARG A 91 -8.61 -9.97 -18.23
CA ARG A 91 -7.25 -9.41 -18.33
C ARG A 91 -6.25 -10.02 -17.35
N PHE A 92 -6.67 -10.91 -16.46
CA PHE A 92 -5.74 -11.62 -15.61
C PHE A 92 -5.08 -12.73 -16.42
N ARG A 93 -3.76 -12.63 -16.60
CA ARG A 93 -2.98 -13.68 -17.26
C ARG A 93 -3.11 -14.96 -16.42
N ALA A 94 -3.22 -16.10 -17.11
CA ALA A 94 -3.25 -17.39 -16.44
C ALA A 94 -2.00 -17.54 -15.55
N ARG A 95 -2.19 -18.07 -14.34
CA ARG A 95 -1.11 -18.28 -13.36
C ARG A 95 -0.02 -19.14 -13.99
N THR A 96 1.19 -18.59 -14.10
CA THR A 96 2.38 -19.32 -14.55
C THR A 96 3.03 -20.07 -13.37
N SER A 97 3.98 -20.96 -13.64
CA SER A 97 4.66 -21.78 -12.63
C SER A 97 5.26 -20.99 -11.46
N SER A 98 5.65 -19.72 -11.68
CA SER A 98 6.11 -18.78 -10.64
C SER A 98 5.08 -18.42 -9.58
N ALA A 99 3.79 -18.70 -9.82
CA ALA A 99 2.71 -18.49 -8.87
C ALA A 99 2.30 -19.77 -8.13
N ASN A 100 3.05 -20.86 -8.30
CA ASN A 100 2.80 -22.14 -7.64
C ASN A 100 3.76 -22.40 -6.47
N TRP A 101 3.44 -21.81 -5.32
CA TRP A 101 4.12 -22.03 -4.04
C TRP A 101 3.38 -23.07 -3.17
N SER A 102 2.65 -24.00 -3.79
CA SER A 102 1.88 -25.03 -3.08
C SER A 102 2.67 -26.31 -2.79
N GLY A 103 3.93 -26.36 -3.22
CA GLY A 103 4.83 -27.51 -3.04
C GLY A 103 5.54 -27.52 -1.67
N ALA A 104 6.69 -28.16 -1.63
CA ALA A 104 7.51 -28.33 -0.42
C ALA A 104 8.14 -27.03 0.11
N ASP A 105 8.08 -25.92 -0.65
CA ASP A 105 8.66 -24.62 -0.28
C ASP A 105 7.79 -23.82 0.71
N ARG A 106 6.78 -24.44 1.33
CA ARG A 106 5.97 -23.80 2.37
C ARG A 106 6.69 -23.84 3.70
N LEU A 107 6.62 -22.75 4.46
CA LEU A 107 7.06 -22.76 5.85
C LEU A 107 6.29 -23.82 6.64
N THR A 108 7.04 -24.59 7.40
CA THR A 108 6.50 -25.55 8.36
C THR A 108 6.22 -24.85 9.69
N ALA A 109 5.27 -25.40 10.45
CA ALA A 109 4.98 -24.90 11.80
C ALA A 109 6.16 -25.02 12.77
N GLU A 110 7.19 -25.81 12.44
CA GLU A 110 8.43 -25.86 13.21
C GLU A 110 9.35 -24.68 12.91
N GLU A 111 9.52 -24.33 11.64
CA GLU A 111 10.28 -23.15 11.21
C GLU A 111 9.65 -21.85 11.72
N GLU A 112 8.32 -21.74 11.70
CA GLU A 112 7.60 -20.59 12.27
C GLU A 112 7.88 -20.44 13.78
N ARG A 113 7.84 -21.55 14.53
CA ARG A 113 8.13 -21.55 15.97
C ARG A 113 9.60 -21.23 16.27
N GLU A 114 10.52 -21.74 15.47
CA GLU A 114 11.95 -21.43 15.62
C GLU A 114 12.23 -19.95 15.31
N TYR A 115 11.60 -19.41 14.26
CA TYR A 115 11.66 -18.00 13.91
C TYR A 115 11.14 -17.11 15.05
N ALA A 116 9.94 -17.39 15.56
CA ALA A 116 9.36 -16.62 16.67
C ALA A 116 10.28 -16.64 17.90
N ARG A 117 10.85 -17.81 18.24
CA ARG A 117 11.82 -17.94 19.34
C ARG A 117 13.08 -17.12 19.09
N ARG A 118 13.62 -17.13 17.87
CA ARG A 118 14.82 -16.35 17.50
C ARG A 118 14.58 -14.85 17.59
N MET A 119 13.39 -14.40 17.20
CA MET A 119 12.99 -13.00 17.24
C MET A 119 12.55 -12.53 18.64
N GLY A 120 12.33 -13.46 19.58
CA GLY A 120 11.87 -13.14 20.92
C GLY A 120 10.38 -12.75 20.97
N PHE A 121 9.63 -13.12 19.93
CA PHE A 121 8.17 -13.02 19.90
C PHE A 121 7.58 -14.02 20.91
N ARG A 122 6.52 -13.62 21.60
CA ARG A 122 6.09 -14.26 22.85
C ARG A 122 4.71 -14.88 22.75
#